data_AF-A0A0S4VWX7-F1
#
_entry.id   AF-A0A0S4VWX7-F1
#
_cell.length_a   1.000
_cell.length_b   1.000
_cell.length_c   1.000
_cell.angle_alpha   90.00
_cell.angle_beta   90.00
_cell.angle_gamma   90.00
#
_symmetry.space_group_name_H-M   'P 1'
#
loop_
_entity.id
_entity.type
_entity.pdbx_description
1 polymer ?
#
loop_
_entity_poly.entity_id
_entity_poly.type
_entity_poly.pdbx_seq_one_letter_code
_entity_poly.pdbx_strand_id
1 'polypeptide(L)' 'MAIGGGLTTQADGSRQATGSAATVNNNSASIESLGSLALSANRINNTNEHFSTGVQSQGTQHIVEYQGDGAANRS' A
#
# COMPACT_ATOMS: atom_id res chain seq x y z
N MET A 1 -18.98 8.59 -15.87
CA MET A 1 -17.55 8.39 -16.13
C MET A 1 -17.41 7.14 -16.99
N ALA A 2 -16.94 7.27 -18.22
CA ALA A 2 -16.70 6.11 -19.09
C ALA A 2 -15.25 5.67 -18.92
N ILE A 3 -15.01 4.44 -18.45
CA ILE A 3 -13.71 3.78 -18.60
C ILE A 3 -13.62 3.37 -20.06
N GLY A 4 -13.30 4.33 -20.93
CA GLY A 4 -13.20 4.10 -22.37
C GLY A 4 -11.96 3.28 -22.69
N GLY A 5 -12.15 2.00 -22.97
CA GLY A 5 -11.13 1.14 -23.56
C GLY A 5 -11.73 -0.11 -24.21
N GLY A 6 -11.20 -0.49 -25.37
CA GLY A 6 -11.54 -1.71 -26.10
C GLY A 6 -10.45 -2.78 -25.94
N LEU A 7 -10.84 -4.05 -26.09
CA LEU A 7 -9.92 -5.18 -26.11
C LEU A 7 -9.46 -5.40 -27.56
N THR A 8 -8.16 -5.28 -27.83
CA THR A 8 -7.58 -5.64 -29.12
C THR A 8 -6.93 -7.02 -29.06
N THR A 9 -6.95 -7.74 -30.19
CA THR A 9 -6.21 -9.00 -30.35
C THR A 9 -4.97 -8.71 -31.19
N GLN A 10 -3.80 -9.04 -30.66
CA GLN A 10 -2.52 -8.85 -31.34
C GLN A 10 -2.28 -9.95 -32.38
N ALA A 11 -1.28 -9.76 -33.24
CA ALA A 11 -0.90 -10.71 -34.29
C ALA A 11 -0.47 -12.09 -33.75
N ASP A 12 -0.02 -12.15 -32.49
CA ASP A 12 0.35 -13.40 -31.79
C ASP A 12 -0.83 -14.05 -31.04
N GLY A 13 -2.05 -13.51 -31.18
CA GLY A 13 -3.25 -14.00 -30.49
C GLY A 13 -3.40 -13.54 -29.05
N SER A 14 -2.46 -12.76 -28.51
CA SER A 14 -2.60 -12.16 -27.18
C SER A 14 -3.67 -11.07 -27.17
N ARG A 15 -4.35 -10.92 -26.03
CA ARG A 15 -5.40 -9.90 -25.83
C ARG A 15 -4.82 -8.74 -25.05
N GLN A 16 -4.96 -7.52 -25.57
CA GLN A 16 -4.49 -6.29 -24.95
C GLN A 16 -5.67 -5.33 -24.73
N ALA A 17 -5.87 -4.88 -23.49
CA ALA A 17 -6.81 -3.78 -23.23
C ALA A 17 -6.18 -2.47 -23.70
N THR A 18 -6.92 -1.67 -24.47
CA THR A 18 -6.45 -0.41 -25.08
C THR A 18 -7.47 0.70 -24.87
N GLY A 19 -7.04 1.89 -24.47
CA GLY A 19 -7.93 3.03 -24.26
C GLY A 19 -7.21 4.14 -23.49
N SER A 20 -7.60 5.40 -23.73
CA SER A 20 -7.11 6.53 -22.94
C SER A 20 -8.22 7.00 -21.99
N ALA A 21 -8.02 6.77 -20.70
CA ALA A 21 -8.91 7.30 -19.67
C ALA A 21 -8.42 8.68 -19.21
N ALA A 22 -9.31 9.63 -18.93
CA ALA A 22 -8.86 10.90 -18.33
C ALA A 22 -8.18 10.65 -16.95
N THR A 23 -8.79 9.79 -16.13
CA THR A 23 -8.23 9.38 -14.84
C THR A 23 -8.52 7.90 -14.59
N VAL A 24 -7.52 7.18 -14.07
CA VAL A 24 -7.66 5.83 -13.51
C VAL A 24 -7.43 5.92 -12.00
N ASN A 25 -8.36 5.42 -11.19
CA ASN A 25 -8.20 5.33 -9.74
C ASN A 25 -8.19 3.85 -9.32
N ASN A 26 -7.10 3.41 -8.67
CA ASN A 26 -6.98 2.12 -8.02
C ASN A 26 -7.01 2.32 -6.50
N ASN A 27 -8.20 2.27 -5.92
CA ASN A 27 -8.47 2.53 -4.51
C ASN A 27 -8.41 1.22 -3.70
N SER A 28 -7.22 0.63 -3.57
CA SER A 28 -6.99 -0.71 -2.98
C SER A 28 -7.51 -1.91 -3.78
N ALA A 29 -7.97 -1.69 -5.02
CA ALA A 29 -8.34 -2.77 -5.94
C ALA A 29 -7.11 -3.42 -6.61
N SER A 30 -7.35 -4.42 -7.45
CA SER A 30 -6.33 -5.07 -8.28
C SER A 30 -6.52 -4.74 -9.75
N ILE A 31 -5.42 -4.41 -10.43
CA ILE A 31 -5.35 -4.33 -11.89
C ILE A 31 -4.43 -5.48 -12.34
N GLU A 32 -5.01 -6.50 -12.97
CA GLU A 32 -4.30 -7.70 -13.40
C GLU A 32 -4.40 -7.88 -14.92
N SER A 33 -3.30 -8.31 -15.54
CA SER A 33 -3.24 -8.70 -16.95
C SER A 33 -2.47 -9.99 -17.09
N LEU A 34 -3.08 -10.99 -17.74
CA LEU A 34 -2.47 -12.29 -18.04
C LEU A 34 -1.45 -12.22 -19.19
N GLY A 35 -1.36 -11.07 -19.86
CA GLY A 35 -0.41 -10.76 -20.91
C GLY A 35 0.01 -9.28 -20.84
N SER A 36 0.31 -8.66 -21.97
CA SER A 36 0.73 -7.25 -21.99
C SER A 36 -0.39 -6.29 -21.57
N LEU A 37 -0.12 -5.45 -20.57
CA LEU A 37 -0.96 -4.31 -20.20
C LEU A 37 -0.38 -3.01 -20.77
N ALA A 38 -1.14 -2.34 -21.63
CA ALA A 38 -0.86 -0.97 -22.05
C ALA A 38 -1.96 -0.05 -21.53
N LEU A 39 -1.64 0.77 -20.53
CA LEU A 39 -2.57 1.72 -19.92
C LEU A 39 -2.14 3.15 -20.26
N SER A 40 -3.00 3.90 -20.93
CA SER A 40 -2.83 5.32 -21.18
C SER A 40 -3.88 6.11 -20.41
N ALA A 41 -3.44 7.07 -19.60
CA ALA A 41 -4.35 8.00 -18.94
C ALA A 41 -3.66 9.32 -18.63
N ASN A 42 -4.42 10.42 -18.57
CA ASN A 42 -3.84 11.70 -18.15
C ASN A 42 -3.41 11.66 -16.68
N ARG A 43 -4.10 10.86 -15.85
CA ARG A 43 -3.73 10.64 -14.44
C ARG A 43 -4.01 9.21 -14.01
N ILE A 44 -3.04 8.59 -13.34
CA ILE A 44 -3.17 7.27 -12.72
C ILE A 44 -2.95 7.44 -11.21
N ASN A 45 -3.97 7.16 -10.40
CA ASN A 45 -3.93 7.21 -8.95
C ASN A 45 -3.95 5.78 -8.42
N ASN A 46 -2.94 5.42 -7.62
CA ASN A 46 -2.91 4.16 -6.88
C ASN A 46 -2.85 4.48 -5.39
N THR A 47 -3.95 4.25 -4.70
CA THR A 47 -4.10 4.57 -3.27
C THR A 47 -4.42 3.29 -2.50
N ASN A 48 -3.92 3.21 -1.27
CA ASN A 48 -4.26 2.16 -0.33
C ASN A 48 -5.22 2.75 0.72
N GLU A 49 -6.51 2.71 0.43
CA GLU A 49 -7.58 3.24 1.30
C GLU A 49 -7.84 2.35 2.53
N HIS A 50 -7.31 1.13 2.54
CA HIS A 50 -7.37 0.23 3.69
C HIS A 50 -6.11 0.29 4.58
N PHE A 51 -5.15 1.15 4.25
CA PHE A 51 -3.98 1.35 5.09
C PHE A 51 -4.37 2.06 6.39
N SER A 52 -4.07 1.42 7.52
CA SER A 52 -4.31 1.99 8.85
C SER A 52 -3.08 1.78 9.74
N THR A 53 -2.75 2.80 10.55
CA THR A 53 -1.66 2.77 11.52
C THR A 53 -2.20 3.06 12.91
N GLY A 54 -1.67 2.38 13.93
CA GLY A 54 -2.01 2.64 15.33
C GLY A 54 -0.76 2.75 16.19
N VAL A 55 -0.87 3.42 17.34
CA VAL A 55 0.16 3.41 18.38
C VAL A 55 -0.13 2.26 19.33
N GLN A 56 0.83 1.36 19.50
CA GLN A 56 0.74 0.27 20.46
C GLN A 56 1.57 0.60 21.71
N SER A 57 0.92 0.59 22.88
CA SER A 57 1.63 0.72 24.16
C SER A 57 2.36 -0.59 24.44
N GLN A 58 3.69 -0.53 24.45
CA GLN A 58 4.53 -1.60 24.97
C GLN A 58 4.42 -1.48 26.50
N GLY A 59 3.75 -2.43 27.16
CA GLY A 59 3.37 -2.34 28.57
C GLY A 59 4.50 -1.90 29.52
N THR A 60 4.14 -1.41 30.70
CA THR A 60 5.11 -0.98 31.72
C THR A 60 5.93 -2.18 32.21
N GLN A 61 7.25 -2.06 32.14
CA GLN A 61 8.16 -3.04 32.75
C GLN A 61 8.29 -2.74 34.24
N HIS A 62 8.10 -3.75 35.09
CA HIS A 62 8.39 -3.64 36.51
C HIS A 62 9.90 -3.81 36.72
N ILE A 63 10.59 -2.70 37.03
CA ILE A 63 12.00 -2.71 37.40
C ILE A 63 12.08 -2.76 38.92
N VAL A 64 12.70 -3.80 39.47
CA VAL A 64 13.05 -3.87 40.90
C VAL A 64 14.50 -3.41 41.03
N GLU A 65 14.69 -2.22 41.61
CA GLU A 65 16.01 -1.68 41.91
C GLU A 65 16.41 -2.12 43.32
N TYR A 66 17.52 -2.85 43.43
CA TYR A 66 18.08 -3.26 44.71
C TYR A 66 19.17 -2.27 45.14
N GLN A 67 18.96 -1.60 46.27
CA GLN A 67 20.00 -0.82 46.92
C GLN A 67 20.94 -1.77 47.67
N GLY A 68 22.22 -1.78 47.28
CA GLY A 68 23.26 -2.51 48.00
C GLY A 68 23.56 -1.87 49.35
N ASP A 69 23.94 -2.70 50.33
CA ASP A 69 24.32 -2.27 51.66
C ASP A 69 25.46 -1.23 51.58
N GLY A 70 25.24 -0.03 52.15
CA GLY A 70 26.17 1.10 52.10
C GLY A 70 25.73 2.34 51.28
N ALA A 71 24.64 2.28 50.50
CA ALA A 71 24.22 3.42 49.68
C ALA A 71 23.67 4.64 50.46
N ALA A 72 23.28 4.44 51.73
CA ALA A 72 22.82 5.50 52.63
C ALA A 72 23.94 6.35 53.24
N ASN A 73 25.22 5.94 53.10
CA ASN A 73 26.36 6.66 53.68
C ASN A 73 27.05 7.53 52.63
N ARG A 74 26.40 8.64 52.27
CA ARG A 74 27.03 9.76 51.57
C ARG A 74 26.82 11.01 52.42
N SER A 75 27.55 11.10 53.52
CA SER A 75 27.65 12.31 54.37
C SER A 75 28.61 13.31 53.79
#